data_AF-A0A969CS43-F1
#
_entry.id   AF-A0A969CS43-F1
#
_cell.length_a   1.000
_cell.length_b   1.000
_cell.length_c   1.000
_cell.angle_alpha   90.00
_cell.angle_beta   90.00
_cell.angle_gamma   90.00
#
_symmetry.space_group_name_H-M   'P 1'
#
loop_
_entity.id
_entity.type
_entity.pdbx_description
1 polymer ?
#
loop_
_entity_poly.entity_id
_entity_poly.type
_entity_poly.pdbx_seq_one_letter_code
_entity_poly.pdbx_strand_id
1 'polypeptide(L)'
;MQNVAEYDLSDNSALFGIPLHSDCEVDYAPLRQALSEQDFQQADTLTRQLLCQAASYPTGAGAATRGWLYFTEVRRIPVADLQTIDRLWRAGSQDRFGFSVQRRIWSMVPATSVVSVLVIVCTEIGASPPTSTRPTRIWRL
;
A
#
# COMPACT_ATOMS: atom_id res chain seq x y z
N MET A 1 -41.45 -1.69 2.39
CA MET A 1 -40.70 -0.83 3.33
C MET A 1 -39.30 -1.40 3.41
N GLN A 2 -38.40 -0.92 2.55
CA GLN A 2 -37.02 -1.39 2.47
C GLN A 2 -36.26 -1.01 3.74
N ASN A 3 -35.73 -2.01 4.44
CA ASN A 3 -34.58 -1.85 5.33
C ASN A 3 -33.38 -1.46 4.47
N VAL A 4 -33.08 -0.17 4.38
CA VAL A 4 -31.77 0.31 3.97
C VAL A 4 -30.93 0.37 5.24
N ALA A 5 -29.89 -0.45 5.28
CA ALA A 5 -28.87 -0.41 6.32
C ALA A 5 -28.39 1.04 6.48
N GLU A 6 -28.48 1.57 7.70
CA GLU A 6 -27.64 2.68 8.14
C GLU A 6 -26.19 2.25 7.92
N TYR A 7 -25.63 2.65 6.78
CA TYR A 7 -24.21 2.57 6.52
C TYR A 7 -23.59 3.66 7.39
N ASP A 8 -22.78 3.26 8.36
CA ASP A 8 -22.11 4.14 9.31
C ASP A 8 -21.15 5.08 8.58
N LEU A 9 -21.66 6.26 8.19
CA LEU A 9 -20.91 7.32 7.51
C LEU A 9 -20.03 8.14 8.47
N SER A 10 -19.82 7.70 9.72
CA SER A 10 -19.38 8.61 10.79
C SER A 10 -17.87 8.84 10.94
N ASP A 11 -16.99 8.11 10.26
CA ASP A 11 -15.53 8.23 10.50
C ASP A 11 -14.68 8.63 9.28
N ASN A 12 -15.31 9.13 8.20
CA ASN A 12 -14.56 9.62 7.02
C ASN A 12 -14.04 11.07 7.17
N SER A 13 -14.41 11.76 8.26
CA SER A 13 -13.97 13.15 8.51
C SER A 13 -12.44 13.26 8.64
N ALA A 14 -11.79 12.27 9.24
CA ALA A 14 -10.35 12.19 9.36
C ALA A 14 -9.66 12.03 7.99
N LEU A 15 -10.27 11.29 7.05
CA LEU A 15 -9.74 11.08 5.69
C LEU A 15 -9.76 12.35 4.86
N PHE A 16 -10.85 13.12 4.89
CA PHE A 16 -10.99 14.34 4.10
C PHE A 16 -10.18 15.52 4.67
N GLY A 17 -9.82 15.48 5.95
CA GLY A 17 -8.94 16.47 6.59
C GLY A 17 -7.45 16.33 6.30
N ILE A 18 -7.03 15.24 5.62
CA ILE A 18 -5.60 15.02 5.30
C ILE A 18 -5.20 15.88 4.10
N PRO A 19 -4.16 16.73 4.22
CA PRO A 19 -3.63 17.46 3.09
C PRO A 19 -2.95 16.50 2.11
N LEU A 20 -3.37 16.55 0.85
CA LEU A 20 -2.78 15.77 -0.24
C LEU A 20 -1.52 16.50 -0.73
N HIS A 21 -0.40 16.31 -0.02
CA HIS A 21 0.89 16.81 -0.46
C HIS A 21 1.51 15.84 -1.47
N SER A 22 1.92 16.37 -2.62
CA SER A 22 2.70 15.64 -3.62
C SER A 22 3.87 16.50 -4.09
N ASP A 23 5.07 15.94 -4.08
CA ASP A 23 6.26 16.56 -4.68
C ASP A 23 6.47 16.05 -6.12
N CYS A 24 5.77 14.99 -6.52
CA CYS A 24 5.81 14.38 -7.85
C CYS A 24 4.61 14.71 -8.75
N GLU A 25 3.78 15.69 -8.40
CA GLU A 25 2.54 16.04 -9.12
C GLU A 25 1.57 14.84 -9.31
N VAL A 26 1.53 13.94 -8.32
CA VAL A 26 0.66 12.76 -8.31
C VAL A 26 -0.68 13.09 -7.64
N ASP A 27 -1.78 12.68 -8.27
CA ASP A 27 -3.12 12.84 -7.70
C ASP A 27 -3.50 11.67 -6.78
N TYR A 28 -3.66 11.99 -5.49
CA TYR A 28 -4.07 11.04 -4.44
C TYR A 28 -5.58 11.03 -4.17
N ALA A 29 -6.37 11.86 -4.85
CA ALA A 29 -7.81 11.89 -4.67
C ALA A 29 -8.51 10.54 -4.94
N PRO A 30 -8.14 9.77 -5.99
CA PRO A 30 -8.75 8.46 -6.24
C PRO A 30 -8.47 7.47 -5.11
N LEU A 31 -7.26 7.49 -4.54
CA LEU A 31 -6.89 6.64 -3.41
C LEU A 31 -7.72 6.98 -2.17
N ARG A 32 -7.89 8.27 -1.87
CA ARG A 32 -8.72 8.72 -0.75
C ARG A 32 -10.17 8.28 -0.92
N GLN A 33 -10.72 8.35 -2.12
CA GLN A 33 -12.08 7.91 -2.40
C GLN A 33 -12.24 6.41 -2.18
N ALA A 34 -11.37 5.57 -2.76
CA ALA A 34 -11.41 4.12 -2.58
C ALA A 34 -11.32 3.72 -1.09
N LEU A 35 -10.47 4.41 -0.31
CA LEU A 35 -10.37 4.20 1.13
C LEU A 35 -11.63 4.64 1.90
N SER A 36 -12.29 5.72 1.47
CA SER A 36 -13.55 6.17 2.07
C SER A 36 -14.72 5.23 1.82
N GLU A 37 -14.66 4.48 0.71
CA GLU A 37 -15.61 3.43 0.32
C GLU A 37 -15.26 2.06 0.94
N GLN A 38 -14.18 1.99 1.73
CA GLN A 38 -13.61 0.76 2.31
C GLN A 38 -13.23 -0.31 1.28
N ASP A 39 -13.03 0.08 0.01
CA ASP A 39 -12.51 -0.81 -1.03
C ASP A 39 -10.98 -0.89 -0.95
N PHE A 40 -10.51 -1.69 0.00
CA PHE A 40 -9.08 -1.88 0.23
C PHE A 40 -8.37 -2.56 -0.95
N GLN A 41 -9.08 -3.36 -1.75
CA GLN A 41 -8.49 -4.04 -2.90
C GLN A 41 -8.20 -3.04 -4.03
N GLN A 42 -9.15 -2.15 -4.30
CA GLN A 42 -8.95 -1.07 -5.25
C GLN A 42 -7.90 -0.07 -4.73
N ALA A 43 -7.96 0.28 -3.44
CA ALA A 43 -6.98 1.17 -2.82
C ALA A 43 -5.55 0.62 -2.91
N ASP A 44 -5.33 -0.69 -2.73
CA ASP A 44 -4.01 -1.33 -2.90
C ASP A 44 -3.52 -1.25 -4.35
N THR A 45 -4.42 -1.55 -5.29
CA THR A 45 -4.12 -1.45 -6.73
C THR A 45 -3.72 -0.02 -7.13
N LEU A 46 -4.47 0.97 -6.66
CA LEU A 46 -4.18 2.39 -6.87
C LEU A 46 -2.86 2.79 -6.20
N THR A 47 -2.62 2.36 -4.97
CA THR A 47 -1.38 2.65 -4.24
C THR A 47 -0.16 2.16 -5.02
N ARG A 48 -0.19 0.93 -5.55
CA ARG A 48 0.89 0.40 -6.40
C ARG A 48 1.10 1.24 -7.66
N GLN A 49 0.02 1.66 -8.32
CA GLN A 49 0.09 2.50 -9.52
C GLN A 49 0.69 3.88 -9.21
N LEU A 50 0.24 4.52 -8.13
CA LEU A 50 0.73 5.82 -7.68
C LEU A 50 2.21 5.78 -7.29
N LEU A 51 2.66 4.71 -6.62
CA LEU A 51 4.08 4.51 -6.33
C LEU A 51 4.91 4.32 -7.61
N CYS A 52 4.38 3.61 -8.60
CA CYS A 52 5.03 3.48 -9.90
C CYS A 52 5.13 4.83 -10.64
N GLN A 53 4.09 5.66 -10.55
CA GLN A 53 4.10 7.01 -11.12
C GLN A 53 5.11 7.92 -10.41
N ALA A 54 5.08 7.96 -9.07
CA ALA A 54 6.00 8.76 -8.26
C ALA A 54 7.47 8.36 -8.49
N ALA A 55 7.76 7.08 -8.62
CA ALA A 55 9.12 6.60 -8.88
C ALA A 55 9.61 6.87 -10.32
N SER A 56 8.70 7.01 -11.28
CA SER A 56 9.01 7.35 -12.66
C SER A 56 9.18 8.87 -12.87
N TYR A 57 8.79 9.71 -11.93
CA TYR A 57 8.99 11.15 -12.00
C TYR A 57 10.47 11.55 -11.80
N PRO A 58 11.02 12.54 -12.52
CA PRO A 58 10.44 13.31 -13.64
C PRO A 58 10.65 12.68 -15.02
N THR A 59 11.35 11.54 -15.11
CA THR A 59 11.81 10.96 -16.39
C THR A 59 10.68 10.30 -17.20
N GLY A 60 9.53 10.01 -16.58
CA GLY A 60 8.31 9.51 -17.22
C GLY A 60 8.36 8.06 -17.72
N ALA A 61 9.54 7.45 -17.81
CA ALA A 61 9.76 6.10 -18.29
C ALA A 61 10.35 5.19 -17.20
N GLY A 62 9.89 3.93 -17.13
CA GLY A 62 10.39 2.93 -16.19
C GLY A 62 9.28 2.21 -15.41
N ALA A 63 9.15 2.54 -14.12
CA ALA A 63 8.14 1.99 -13.18
C ALA A 63 6.70 2.09 -13.68
N ALA A 64 6.29 3.25 -14.20
CA ALA A 64 4.93 3.46 -14.70
C ALA A 64 4.55 2.50 -15.85
N THR A 65 5.49 2.19 -16.75
CA THR A 65 5.23 1.29 -17.89
C THR A 65 5.19 -0.18 -17.50
N ARG A 66 6.04 -0.60 -16.54
CA ARG A 66 6.15 -2.01 -16.13
C ARG A 66 5.19 -2.41 -15.01
N GLY A 67 4.69 -1.44 -14.22
CA GLY A 67 3.74 -1.68 -13.15
C GLY A 67 4.33 -2.30 -11.86
N TRP A 68 5.65 -2.33 -11.72
CA TRP A 68 6.36 -2.72 -10.50
C TRP A 68 7.60 -1.85 -10.29
N LEU A 69 8.21 -1.92 -9.11
CA LEU A 69 9.32 -1.06 -8.67
C LEU A 69 10.60 -1.87 -8.38
N TYR A 70 11.78 -1.36 -8.77
CA TYR A 70 13.04 -1.86 -8.21
C TYR A 70 13.39 -1.08 -6.95
N PHE A 71 14.17 -1.70 -6.06
CA PHE A 71 14.62 -1.09 -4.81
C PHE A 71 15.37 0.23 -5.00
N THR A 72 16.05 0.40 -6.14
CA THR A 72 16.76 1.64 -6.49
C THR A 72 15.81 2.80 -6.78
N GLU A 73 14.62 2.51 -7.30
CA GLU A 73 13.62 3.54 -7.63
C GLU A 73 12.73 3.86 -6.44
N VAL A 74 12.48 2.90 -5.54
CA VAL A 74 11.81 3.19 -4.25
C VAL A 74 12.56 4.27 -3.48
N ARG A 75 13.90 4.28 -3.54
CA ARG A 75 14.74 5.33 -2.91
C ARG A 75 14.58 6.72 -3.54
N ARG A 76 14.01 6.82 -4.74
CA ARG A 76 13.79 8.09 -5.45
C ARG A 76 12.43 8.72 -5.14
N ILE A 77 11.50 7.94 -4.62
CA ILE A 77 10.16 8.42 -4.27
C ILE A 77 10.31 9.46 -3.14
N PRO A 78 9.72 10.66 -3.27
CA PRO A 78 9.78 11.66 -2.22
C PRO A 78 9.13 11.17 -0.94
N VAL A 79 9.68 11.64 0.17
CA VAL A 79 9.16 11.29 1.49
C VAL A 79 7.77 11.89 1.70
N ALA A 80 7.46 13.05 1.12
CA ALA A 80 6.15 13.68 1.22
C ALA A 80 5.04 12.79 0.66
N ASP A 81 5.23 12.28 -0.57
CA ASP A 81 4.30 11.37 -1.24
C ASP A 81 4.07 10.08 -0.43
N LEU A 82 5.15 9.46 0.07
CA LEU A 82 5.04 8.28 0.94
C LEU A 82 4.29 8.56 2.24
N GLN A 83 4.50 9.73 2.85
CA GLN A 83 3.78 10.14 4.05
C GLN A 83 2.30 10.40 3.78
N THR A 84 1.96 10.98 2.63
CA THR A 84 0.57 11.21 2.21
C THR A 84 -0.16 9.86 2.07
N ILE A 85 0.44 8.89 1.36
CA ILE A 85 -0.12 7.55 1.21
C ILE A 85 -0.30 6.87 2.58
N ASP A 86 0.73 6.90 3.45
CA ASP A 86 0.64 6.29 4.78
C ASP A 86 -0.47 6.90 5.64
N ARG A 87 -0.63 8.23 5.63
CA ARG A 87 -1.69 8.91 6.39
C ARG A 87 -3.07 8.54 5.87
N LEU A 88 -3.25 8.47 4.55
CA LEU A 88 -4.52 8.06 3.94
C LEU A 88 -4.89 6.64 4.36
N TRP A 89 -3.96 5.69 4.24
CA TRP A 89 -4.18 4.30 4.66
C TRP A 89 -4.52 4.19 6.13
N ARG A 90 -3.82 4.92 6.99
CA ARG A 90 -4.11 4.92 8.43
C ARG A 90 -5.48 5.48 8.74
N ALA A 91 -5.85 6.63 8.17
CA ALA A 91 -7.18 7.19 8.41
C ALA A 91 -8.30 6.32 7.86
N GLY A 92 -8.13 5.71 6.68
CA GLY A 92 -9.15 4.82 6.09
C GLY A 92 -9.25 3.44 6.71
N SER A 93 -8.30 3.07 7.57
CA SER A 93 -8.25 1.76 8.22
C SER A 93 -8.27 1.82 9.75
N GLN A 94 -8.44 3.01 10.34
CA GLN A 94 -8.36 3.22 11.79
C GLN A 94 -6.99 2.79 12.36
N ASP A 95 -5.91 3.29 11.75
CA ASP A 95 -4.50 2.99 12.05
C ASP A 95 -4.11 1.49 11.95
N ARG A 96 -4.93 0.66 11.29
CA ARG A 96 -4.63 -0.78 11.10
C ARG A 96 -3.68 -1.06 9.92
N PHE A 97 -3.77 -0.27 8.86
CA PHE A 97 -2.98 -0.43 7.63
C PHE A 97 -2.12 0.80 7.36
N GLY A 98 -0.95 0.58 6.77
CA GLY A 98 0.01 1.63 6.42
C GLY A 98 1.46 1.15 6.48
N PHE A 99 2.36 1.87 5.82
CA PHE A 99 3.79 1.54 5.80
C PHE A 99 4.44 1.70 7.17
N SER A 100 3.97 2.67 7.97
CA SER A 100 4.41 2.87 9.35
C SER A 100 4.05 1.68 10.25
N VAL A 101 2.85 1.11 10.07
CA VAL A 101 2.38 -0.09 10.78
C VAL A 101 3.24 -1.30 10.38
N GLN A 102 3.47 -1.51 9.08
CA GLN A 102 4.35 -2.57 8.59
C GLN A 102 5.78 -2.44 9.15
N ARG A 103 6.33 -1.22 9.18
CA ARG A 103 7.65 -0.94 9.76
C ARG A 103 7.70 -1.22 11.26
N ARG A 104 6.63 -0.94 11.99
CA ARG A 104 6.53 -1.24 13.43
C ARG A 104 6.55 -2.75 13.66
N ILE A 105 5.75 -3.51 12.91
CA ILE A 105 5.73 -4.97 12.96
C ILE A 105 7.11 -5.53 12.59
N TRP A 106 7.71 -5.01 11.51
CA TRP A 106 9.06 -5.38 11.07
C TRP A 106 10.10 -5.22 12.18
N SER A 107 10.02 -4.12 12.93
CA SER A 107 10.96 -3.81 14.02
C SER A 107 10.77 -4.70 15.25
N MET A 108 9.60 -5.34 15.39
CA MET A 108 9.31 -6.27 16.49
C MET A 108 9.82 -7.69 16.20
N VAL A 109 10.11 -8.03 14.95
CA VAL A 109 10.66 -9.34 14.57
C VAL A 109 12.15 -9.38 14.93
N PRO A 110 12.60 -10.24 15.85
CA PRO A 110 14.02 -10.40 16.14
C PRO A 110 14.76 -10.91 14.89
N ALA A 111 15.90 -10.29 14.58
CA ALA A 111 16.66 -10.44 13.34
C ALA A 111 17.39 -11.79 13.19
N THR A 112 16.68 -12.92 13.33
CA THR A 112 17.25 -14.25 13.13
C THR A 112 16.59 -14.95 11.95
N SER A 113 17.37 -15.09 10.87
CA SER A 113 17.14 -15.86 9.63
C SER A 113 16.63 -15.07 8.42
N VAL A 114 17.59 -14.72 7.54
CA VAL A 114 17.42 -14.01 6.25
C VAL A 114 16.50 -14.71 5.23
N VAL A 115 16.10 -15.96 5.47
CA VAL A 115 15.19 -16.73 4.59
C VAL A 115 13.73 -16.55 5.01
N SER A 116 13.44 -16.29 6.30
CA SER A 116 12.08 -16.10 6.81
C SER A 116 11.51 -14.72 6.50
N VAL A 117 12.38 -13.72 6.35
CA VAL A 117 12.05 -12.32 6.03
C VAL A 117 11.24 -12.21 4.72
N LEU A 118 11.68 -12.90 3.67
CA LEU A 118 11.09 -12.73 2.33
C LEU A 118 9.78 -13.53 2.16
N VAL A 119 9.66 -14.67 2.85
CA VAL A 119 8.45 -15.49 2.87
C VAL A 119 7.36 -14.87 3.75
N ILE A 120 7.72 -14.29 4.90
CA ILE A 120 6.75 -13.63 5.80
C ILE A 120 6.19 -12.36 5.16
N VAL A 121 7.00 -11.56 4.46
CA VAL A 121 6.50 -10.37 3.75
C VAL A 121 5.45 -10.76 2.71
N CYS A 122 5.64 -11.80 1.89
CA CYS A 122 4.63 -12.23 0.92
C CYS A 122 3.39 -12.90 1.55
N THR A 123 3.54 -13.60 2.67
CA THR A 123 2.42 -14.35 3.29
C THR A 123 1.51 -13.44 4.13
N GLU A 124 2.06 -12.42 4.79
CA GLU A 124 1.29 -11.50 5.64
C GLU A 124 0.59 -10.37 4.86
N ILE A 125 1.10 -9.97 3.69
CA ILE A 125 0.49 -8.91 2.86
C ILE A 125 -0.39 -9.44 1.72
N GLY A 126 -0.59 -10.77 1.62
CA GLY A 126 -1.39 -11.40 0.57
C GLY A 126 -0.78 -11.30 -0.86
N ALA A 127 0.52 -11.00 -0.98
CA ALA A 127 1.18 -10.91 -2.27
C ALA A 127 1.69 -12.30 -2.72
N SER A 128 1.31 -12.70 -3.93
CA SER A 128 1.83 -13.94 -4.54
C SER A 128 3.37 -13.95 -4.55
N PRO A 129 4.02 -15.06 -4.13
CA PRO A 129 5.47 -15.13 -4.07
C PRO A 129 6.09 -14.94 -5.45
N PRO A 130 7.29 -14.31 -5.54
CA PRO A 130 7.98 -14.13 -6.82
C PRO A 130 8.25 -15.48 -7.46
N THR A 131 7.74 -15.66 -8.68
CA THR A 131 7.77 -16.89 -9.48
C THR A 131 9.20 -17.27 -9.89
N SER A 132 10.03 -17.72 -8.94
CA SER A 132 11.30 -18.39 -9.22
C SER A 132 11.81 -19.22 -8.03
N THR A 133 10.90 -19.91 -7.35
CA THR A 133 11.29 -21.05 -6.52
C THR A 133 10.38 -22.22 -6.86
N ARG A 134 11.00 -23.35 -7.19
CA ARG A 134 10.34 -24.61 -7.57
C ARG A 134 9.22 -24.97 -6.59
N PRO A 135 8.15 -25.64 -7.06
CA PRO A 135 7.00 -25.95 -6.24
C PRO A 135 7.42 -26.85 -5.09
N THR A 136 7.44 -26.31 -3.87
CA THR A 136 7.55 -27.14 -2.68
C THR A 136 6.15 -27.68 -2.42
N ARG A 137 5.88 -28.88 -2.93
CA ARG A 137 4.70 -29.67 -2.59
C ARG A 137 4.67 -29.91 -1.09
N ILE A 138 3.92 -29.11 -0.34
CA ILE A 138 3.37 -29.43 0.99
C ILE A 138 2.14 -28.49 1.10
N TRP A 139 0.89 -28.90 0.97
CA TRP A 139 0.15 -29.99 1.60
C TRP A 139 -0.97 -30.49 0.65
N ARG A 140 -1.11 -31.81 0.50
CA ARG A 140 -2.43 -32.43 0.33
C ARG A 140 -2.96 -32.67 1.74
N LEU A 141 -4.15 -32.14 2.02
CA LEU A 141 -5.16 -32.88 2.77
C LEU A 141 -5.85 -33.85 1.81
#